data_AF-A0A9E3IJ15-F1
#
_entry.id   AF-A0A9E3IJ15-F1
#
_cell.length_a   1.000
_cell.length_b   1.000
_cell.length_c   1.000
_cell.angle_alpha   90.00
_cell.angle_beta   90.00
_cell.angle_gamma   90.00
#
_symmetry.space_group_name_H-M   'P 1'
#
loop_
_entity.id
_entity.type
_entity.pdbx_description
1 polymer ?
#
loop_
_entity_poly.entity_id
_entity_poly.type
_entity_poly.pdbx_seq_one_letter_code
_entity_poly.pdbx_strand_id
1 'polypeptide(L)'
;MCATLHATLTPVGGSLDGSDGDPSSSQIDTARIQQAITACPAGQAVKLAAGASGESGFLSGPLTLKSGVQLWIDSGVTLFASRNPADFDNGPGSCGTATSSDPNACNPFILASGTVDSGIVGGGAIDGRGGSLLTSGANAGKRSWWDVAYQSKSGLNQQNPRLIQVNKGSNFTLHGITVQNSPNFHIVTSGVSGVTAWGIKILSPSSVYTKPGYACASGTTPDVLTPATCFTPDTVKNTDGFDPGTSSKVLLAYSYISTGDDDVAVKAGGSLASTQLTFAHNHFYYGHGMSIGSETDAGLSDLVVTDLSIDGYDSPNGNGLRIKSDSSRGGKVQGVSYRQICMRNLRRPLVFDPFYSSSTGSKYPNFSGITLSGVHHLGSAKYGGGLISFAGYELNGQVNPLTITLDNVVFDGKQPTFDAGHNGGPSSLPADAHFTFGPGAVSFASAISASTSSDVTVTGTPGTSTPVDCSNAFVPLSSVLASSPI
;
A
#
# COMPACT_ATOMS: atom_id res chain seq x y z
N MET A 1 10.59 29.76 1.18
CA MET A 1 11.66 28.82 0.79
C MET A 1 12.93 29.23 1.50
N CYS A 2 13.60 28.33 2.21
CA CYS A 2 14.87 28.61 2.90
C CYS A 2 16.10 28.35 2.00
N ALA A 3 15.95 27.42 1.05
CA ALA A 3 16.96 27.06 0.07
C ALA A 3 16.28 26.59 -1.22
N THR A 4 16.90 26.84 -2.37
CA THR A 4 16.56 26.21 -3.65
C THR A 4 17.80 25.55 -4.20
N LEU A 5 17.73 24.23 -4.37
CA LEU A 5 18.77 23.41 -4.94
C LEU A 5 18.35 23.10 -6.38
N HIS A 6 19.30 23.23 -7.31
CA HIS A 6 19.07 22.91 -8.71
C HIS A 6 19.60 21.51 -9.03
N ALA A 7 18.88 20.79 -9.88
CA ALA A 7 19.28 19.49 -10.41
C ALA A 7 20.58 19.63 -11.22
N THR A 8 21.39 18.58 -11.20
CA THR A 8 22.64 18.49 -11.97
C THR A 8 22.68 17.25 -12.87
N LEU A 9 21.65 16.40 -12.81
CA LEU A 9 21.55 15.17 -13.59
C LEU A 9 20.38 15.24 -14.55
N THR A 10 20.52 14.56 -15.69
CA THR A 10 19.48 14.49 -16.73
C THR A 10 19.02 13.05 -16.88
N PRO A 11 17.83 12.68 -16.35
CA PRO A 11 17.25 11.36 -16.56
C PRO A 11 16.98 11.10 -18.04
N VAL A 12 17.30 9.90 -18.50
CA VAL A 12 17.02 9.43 -19.87
C VAL A 12 15.90 8.41 -19.79
N GLY A 13 14.76 8.70 -20.43
CA GLY A 13 13.59 7.82 -20.39
C GLY A 13 13.03 7.59 -18.98
N GLY A 14 13.21 8.55 -18.07
CA GLY A 14 12.78 8.43 -16.67
C GLY A 14 13.77 7.69 -15.76
N SER A 15 14.96 7.31 -16.24
CA SER A 15 15.98 6.60 -15.46
C SER A 15 17.30 7.36 -15.37
N LEU A 16 18.03 7.16 -14.26
CA LEU A 16 19.42 7.60 -14.06
C LEU A 16 20.44 6.46 -14.12
N ASP A 17 20.04 5.24 -14.50
CA ASP A 17 20.90 4.05 -14.43
C ASP A 17 22.20 4.19 -15.22
N GLY A 18 22.16 4.87 -16.37
CA GLY A 18 23.35 5.15 -17.19
C GLY A 18 24.32 6.19 -16.59
N SER A 19 23.85 7.02 -15.66
CA SER A 19 24.66 8.07 -14.99
C SER A 19 25.24 7.62 -13.64
N ASP A 20 24.80 6.46 -13.14
CA ASP A 20 25.05 5.96 -11.78
C ASP A 20 25.60 4.53 -11.81
N GLY A 21 26.47 4.24 -12.78
CA GLY A 21 27.14 2.93 -12.89
C GLY A 21 28.24 2.72 -11.85
N ASP A 22 28.79 3.81 -11.30
CA ASP A 22 29.81 3.78 -10.26
C ASP A 22 29.16 3.97 -8.88
N PRO A 23 29.16 2.95 -8.00
CA PRO A 23 28.55 3.04 -6.67
C PRO A 23 29.16 4.14 -5.78
N SER A 24 30.40 4.58 -6.04
CA SER A 24 31.02 5.68 -5.28
C SER A 24 30.40 7.05 -5.58
N SER A 25 29.67 7.15 -6.69
CA SER A 25 28.97 8.36 -7.15
C SER A 25 27.44 8.21 -7.07
N SER A 26 26.93 7.23 -6.31
CA SER A 26 25.50 6.90 -6.27
C SER A 26 24.64 7.82 -5.39
N GLN A 27 25.25 8.86 -4.82
CA GLN A 27 24.61 9.71 -3.82
C GLN A 27 25.14 11.14 -3.79
N ILE A 28 25.49 11.68 -4.97
CA ILE A 28 26.15 12.99 -5.12
C ILE A 28 25.39 14.16 -4.48
N ASP A 29 24.08 14.04 -4.29
CA ASP A 29 23.24 15.12 -3.76
C ASP A 29 22.93 14.98 -2.27
N THR A 30 23.24 13.85 -1.63
CA THR A 30 22.87 13.58 -0.23
C THR A 30 23.36 14.68 0.70
N ALA A 31 24.65 15.01 0.63
CA ALA A 31 25.26 15.99 1.53
C ALA A 31 24.64 17.38 1.37
N ARG A 32 24.44 17.85 0.12
CA ARG A 32 23.89 19.20 -0.12
C ARG A 32 22.41 19.30 0.23
N ILE A 33 21.61 18.26 -0.04
CA ILE A 33 20.19 18.22 0.35
C ILE A 33 20.08 18.17 1.88
N GLN A 34 20.84 17.29 2.53
CA GLN A 34 20.79 17.15 3.99
C GLN A 34 21.26 18.43 4.70
N GLN A 35 22.31 19.09 4.20
CA GLN A 35 22.76 20.38 4.74
C GLN A 35 21.67 21.45 4.61
N ALA A 36 21.00 21.54 3.46
CA ALA A 36 19.90 22.49 3.26
C ALA A 36 18.73 22.21 4.21
N ILE A 37 18.32 20.94 4.40
CA ILE A 37 17.25 20.56 5.35
C ILE A 37 17.65 20.93 6.78
N THR A 38 18.89 20.63 7.16
CA THR A 38 19.41 20.89 8.52
C THR A 38 19.44 22.38 8.83
N ALA A 39 19.88 23.21 7.88
CA ALA A 39 19.96 24.67 8.03
C ALA A 39 18.59 25.36 7.92
N CYS A 40 17.59 24.71 7.30
CA CYS A 40 16.28 25.31 7.07
C CYS A 40 15.55 25.65 8.39
N PRO A 41 15.06 26.89 8.57
CA PRO A 41 14.21 27.23 9.70
C PRO A 41 12.85 26.53 9.66
N ALA A 42 12.25 26.28 10.83
CA ALA A 42 10.88 25.78 10.92
C ALA A 42 9.87 26.74 10.24
N GLY A 43 8.81 26.19 9.66
CA GLY A 43 7.84 26.91 8.84
C GLY A 43 8.29 27.18 7.40
N GLN A 44 9.43 26.65 6.98
CA GLN A 44 9.98 26.85 5.62
C GLN A 44 10.22 25.53 4.91
N ALA A 45 10.63 25.63 3.63
CA ALA A 45 10.86 24.47 2.79
C ALA A 45 12.18 24.58 2.03
N VAL A 46 12.83 23.43 1.85
CA VAL A 46 13.94 23.22 0.92
C VAL A 46 13.34 22.81 -0.42
N LYS A 47 13.66 23.55 -1.47
CA LYS A 47 13.11 23.34 -2.81
C LYS A 47 14.12 22.62 -3.70
N LEU A 48 13.70 21.54 -4.35
CA LEU A 48 14.41 20.88 -5.44
C LEU A 48 13.79 21.34 -6.76
N ALA A 49 14.59 21.99 -7.60
CA ALA A 49 14.18 22.59 -8.87
C ALA A 49 15.03 22.07 -10.04
N ALA A 50 14.52 22.24 -11.26
CA ALA A 50 15.29 21.94 -12.47
C ALA A 50 16.57 22.79 -12.55
N GLY A 51 17.60 22.25 -13.20
CA GLY A 51 18.82 22.95 -13.54
C GLY A 51 18.63 23.94 -14.70
N ALA A 52 19.61 24.81 -14.88
CA ALA A 52 19.56 25.88 -15.89
C ALA A 52 19.63 25.34 -17.34
N SER A 53 20.15 24.13 -17.54
CA SER A 53 20.31 23.49 -18.85
C SER A 53 19.27 22.40 -19.11
N GLY A 54 18.24 22.30 -18.25
CA GLY A 54 17.18 21.29 -18.35
C GLY A 54 17.45 20.01 -17.54
N GLU A 55 18.48 20.00 -16.69
CA GLU A 55 18.69 18.94 -15.70
C GLU A 55 17.46 18.84 -14.78
N SER A 56 17.05 17.63 -14.41
CA SER A 56 15.84 17.40 -13.61
C SER A 56 15.95 16.28 -12.59
N GLY A 57 17.11 15.63 -12.52
CA GLY A 57 17.41 14.56 -11.58
C GLY A 57 18.25 15.04 -10.39
N PHE A 58 17.86 14.57 -9.21
CA PHE A 58 18.69 14.52 -8.02
C PHE A 58 18.96 13.06 -7.66
N LEU A 59 20.16 12.73 -7.20
CA LEU A 59 20.55 11.37 -6.80
C LEU A 59 21.10 11.37 -5.37
N SER A 60 20.43 10.66 -4.48
CA SER A 60 20.71 10.69 -3.04
C SER A 60 20.65 9.30 -2.41
N GLY A 61 21.47 9.11 -1.37
CA GLY A 61 21.25 8.11 -0.33
C GLY A 61 20.25 8.64 0.72
N PRO A 62 20.14 7.98 1.89
CA PRO A 62 19.15 8.34 2.92
C PRO A 62 19.19 9.81 3.35
N LEU A 63 18.00 10.40 3.53
CA LEU A 63 17.76 11.76 4.01
C LEU A 63 16.92 11.74 5.29
N THR A 64 17.19 12.67 6.20
CA THR A 64 16.41 12.88 7.41
C THR A 64 15.75 14.25 7.40
N LEU A 65 14.42 14.28 7.46
CA LEU A 65 13.63 15.50 7.58
C LEU A 65 13.72 16.10 8.98
N LYS A 66 13.65 17.44 9.04
CA LYS A 66 13.69 18.23 10.26
C LYS A 66 12.29 18.70 10.64
N SER A 67 12.00 18.79 11.93
CA SER A 67 10.74 19.35 12.44
C SER A 67 10.49 20.75 11.86
N GLY A 68 9.26 21.00 11.41
CA GLY A 68 8.83 22.27 10.82
C GLY A 68 9.34 22.51 9.40
N VAL A 69 10.08 21.58 8.80
CA VAL A 69 10.66 21.75 7.46
C VAL A 69 9.95 20.86 6.47
N GLN A 70 9.61 21.44 5.31
CA GLN A 70 9.09 20.69 4.17
C GLN A 70 10.18 20.48 3.11
N LEU A 71 10.16 19.32 2.45
CA LEU A 71 10.87 19.07 1.21
C LEU A 71 9.93 19.35 0.03
N TRP A 72 10.21 20.37 -0.76
CA TRP A 72 9.42 20.75 -1.94
C TRP A 72 10.10 20.24 -3.21
N ILE A 73 9.44 19.40 -4.00
CA ILE A 73 9.98 18.89 -5.27
C ILE A 73 9.14 19.46 -6.42
N ASP A 74 9.76 20.29 -7.27
CA ASP A 74 9.07 20.92 -8.39
C ASP A 74 8.55 19.91 -9.42
N SER A 75 7.49 20.32 -10.13
CA SER A 75 6.98 19.51 -11.25
C SER A 75 8.07 19.31 -12.31
N GLY A 76 8.17 18.07 -12.80
CA GLY A 76 9.21 17.65 -13.74
C GLY A 76 10.55 17.32 -13.10
N VAL A 77 10.73 17.52 -11.79
CA VAL A 77 11.93 17.13 -11.04
C VAL A 77 11.72 15.79 -10.35
N THR A 78 12.74 14.93 -10.38
CA THR A 78 12.73 13.64 -9.68
C THR A 78 13.91 13.50 -8.74
N LEU A 79 13.61 13.12 -7.49
CA LEU A 79 14.59 12.68 -6.51
C LEU A 79 14.73 11.16 -6.55
N PHE A 80 15.86 10.70 -7.06
CA PHE A 80 16.19 9.29 -7.23
C PHE A 80 16.97 8.76 -6.03
N ALA A 81 16.58 7.58 -5.56
CA ALA A 81 17.33 6.82 -4.57
C ALA A 81 18.62 6.23 -5.17
N SER A 82 19.67 6.13 -4.35
CA SER A 82 20.88 5.36 -4.63
C SER A 82 20.53 3.89 -4.90
N ARG A 83 21.34 3.23 -5.74
CA ARG A 83 21.27 1.77 -5.98
C ARG A 83 22.34 1.00 -5.22
N ASN A 84 23.18 1.70 -4.47
CA ASN A 84 24.25 1.13 -3.67
C ASN A 84 23.68 0.74 -2.30
N PRO A 85 23.52 -0.56 -1.98
CA PRO A 85 22.95 -0.97 -0.70
C PRO A 85 23.73 -0.49 0.53
N ALA A 86 25.04 -0.27 0.38
CA ALA A 86 25.87 0.25 1.47
C ALA A 86 25.47 1.68 1.90
N ASP A 87 24.84 2.47 1.03
CA ASP A 87 24.33 3.81 1.40
C ASP A 87 23.13 3.72 2.35
N PHE A 88 22.40 2.60 2.32
CA PHE A 88 21.22 2.37 3.16
C PHE A 88 21.52 1.50 4.38
N ASP A 89 22.62 0.76 4.42
CA ASP A 89 22.89 -0.18 5.51
C ASP A 89 22.95 0.52 6.88
N ASN A 90 22.29 -0.07 7.88
CA ASN A 90 22.19 0.49 9.22
C ASN A 90 23.04 -0.25 10.28
N GLY A 91 24.00 -1.07 9.85
CA GLY A 91 24.97 -1.75 10.72
C GLY A 91 25.12 -3.27 10.48
N PRO A 92 24.05 -4.04 10.16
CA PRO A 92 24.16 -5.48 9.95
C PRO A 92 25.00 -5.90 8.74
N GLY A 93 25.22 -5.02 7.76
CA GLY A 93 25.96 -5.33 6.53
C GLY A 93 25.20 -6.22 5.54
N SER A 94 23.89 -6.40 5.74
CA SER A 94 23.03 -7.26 4.93
C SER A 94 22.00 -6.50 4.09
N CYS A 95 22.02 -5.16 4.07
CA CYS A 95 21.16 -4.40 3.16
C CYS A 95 21.43 -4.79 1.69
N GLY A 96 20.38 -4.94 0.88
CA GLY A 96 20.47 -5.41 -0.51
C GLY A 96 20.60 -6.93 -0.66
N THR A 97 20.31 -7.69 0.39
CA THR A 97 20.34 -9.16 0.39
C THR A 97 19.03 -9.74 0.93
N ALA A 98 18.91 -11.07 0.94
CA ALA A 98 17.80 -11.78 1.59
C ALA A 98 18.37 -12.77 2.62
N THR A 99 17.84 -12.75 3.84
CA THR A 99 18.39 -13.46 5.00
C THR A 99 17.35 -14.37 5.66
N SER A 100 17.79 -15.40 6.39
CA SER A 100 16.86 -16.30 7.11
C SER A 100 16.19 -15.64 8.32
N SER A 101 16.83 -14.64 8.92
CA SER A 101 16.25 -13.72 9.89
C SER A 101 15.84 -12.40 9.23
N ASP A 102 15.07 -11.57 9.94
CA ASP A 102 14.76 -10.20 9.51
C ASP A 102 15.43 -9.17 10.44
N PRO A 103 16.73 -8.87 10.23
CA PRO A 103 17.44 -7.88 11.04
C PRO A 103 17.02 -6.43 10.75
N ASN A 104 16.15 -6.19 9.76
CA ASN A 104 15.78 -4.86 9.28
C ASN A 104 17.01 -3.98 8.98
N ALA A 105 17.86 -4.45 8.05
CA ALA A 105 19.22 -3.95 7.85
C ALA A 105 19.36 -2.65 7.05
N CYS A 106 18.25 -2.06 6.58
CA CYS A 106 18.27 -0.86 5.75
C CYS A 106 17.57 0.33 6.43
N ASN A 107 18.19 1.49 6.37
CA ASN A 107 17.51 2.78 6.58
C ASN A 107 16.53 3.06 5.44
N PRO A 108 15.42 3.76 5.69
CA PRO A 108 14.54 4.24 4.63
C PRO A 108 15.22 5.35 3.81
N PHE A 109 14.76 5.60 2.59
CA PHE A 109 15.31 6.68 1.76
C PHE A 109 15.01 8.07 2.35
N ILE A 110 13.80 8.31 2.84
CA ILE A 110 13.45 9.53 3.57
C ILE A 110 12.87 9.16 4.93
N LEU A 111 13.54 9.62 5.99
CA LEU A 111 13.13 9.44 7.37
C LEU A 111 12.62 10.77 7.97
N ALA A 112 11.43 10.76 8.55
CA ALA A 112 10.98 11.78 9.48
C ALA A 112 10.74 11.11 10.85
N SER A 113 11.51 11.46 11.88
CA SER A 113 11.39 10.82 13.19
C SER A 113 11.18 11.87 14.28
N GLY A 114 10.05 11.79 14.99
CA GLY A 114 9.69 12.73 16.06
C GLY A 114 9.47 14.16 15.58
N THR A 115 9.16 14.35 14.30
CA THR A 115 8.97 15.69 13.71
C THR A 115 7.55 16.21 13.93
N VAL A 116 7.44 17.52 14.13
CA VAL A 116 6.18 18.27 14.15
C VAL A 116 6.14 19.20 12.94
N ASP A 117 5.03 19.24 12.19
CA ASP A 117 4.79 20.14 11.05
C ASP A 117 5.83 20.02 9.91
N SER A 118 6.29 18.79 9.64
CA SER A 118 7.17 18.48 8.49
C SER A 118 6.36 17.89 7.33
N GLY A 119 6.98 17.78 6.15
CA GLY A 119 6.29 17.18 5.02
C GLY A 119 7.10 17.09 3.74
N ILE A 120 6.51 16.45 2.73
CA ILE A 120 7.03 16.37 1.37
C ILE A 120 5.91 16.81 0.43
N VAL A 121 6.19 17.85 -0.35
CA VAL A 121 5.16 18.52 -1.15
C VAL A 121 5.69 18.85 -2.55
N GLY A 122 4.79 19.19 -3.46
CA GLY A 122 5.12 19.69 -4.78
C GLY A 122 4.43 18.88 -5.86
N GLY A 123 4.95 18.92 -7.08
CA GLY A 123 4.41 18.20 -8.24
C GLY A 123 5.41 17.28 -8.92
N GLY A 124 6.58 17.10 -8.30
CA GLY A 124 7.65 16.22 -8.77
C GLY A 124 7.50 14.77 -8.33
N ALA A 125 8.58 14.00 -8.43
CA ALA A 125 8.59 12.58 -8.11
C ALA A 125 9.72 12.18 -7.14
N ILE A 126 9.47 11.11 -6.39
CA ILE A 126 10.47 10.35 -5.65
C ILE A 126 10.51 8.96 -6.27
N ASP A 127 11.68 8.53 -6.73
CA ASP A 127 11.86 7.25 -7.40
C ASP A 127 12.82 6.35 -6.62
N GLY A 128 12.29 5.25 -6.12
CA GLY A 128 13.05 4.27 -5.34
C GLY A 128 13.90 3.30 -6.16
N ARG A 129 13.72 3.28 -7.49
CA ARG A 129 14.48 2.45 -8.44
C ARG A 129 14.51 0.96 -8.11
N GLY A 130 13.41 0.43 -7.58
CA GLY A 130 13.30 -0.96 -7.10
C GLY A 130 13.64 -2.03 -8.15
N GLY A 131 13.38 -1.75 -9.43
CA GLY A 131 13.68 -2.67 -10.55
C GLY A 131 15.06 -2.49 -11.18
N SER A 132 15.86 -1.53 -10.73
CA SER A 132 17.21 -1.33 -11.24
C SER A 132 18.19 -2.27 -10.54
N LEU A 133 19.18 -2.77 -11.30
CA LEU A 133 20.24 -3.61 -10.74
C LEU A 133 21.02 -2.86 -9.66
N LEU A 134 21.32 -3.56 -8.56
CA LEU A 134 22.16 -3.06 -7.49
C LEU A 134 23.59 -2.83 -8.01
N THR A 135 24.25 -1.80 -7.50
CA THR A 135 25.60 -1.40 -7.97
C THR A 135 26.73 -1.90 -7.07
N SER A 136 26.42 -2.42 -5.88
CA SER A 136 27.41 -2.95 -4.94
C SER A 136 26.87 -4.14 -4.13
N GLY A 137 27.71 -4.71 -3.26
CA GLY A 137 27.37 -5.86 -2.41
C GLY A 137 27.29 -7.19 -3.18
N ALA A 138 26.79 -8.24 -2.51
CA ALA A 138 26.75 -9.59 -3.05
C ALA A 138 25.92 -9.73 -4.35
N ASN A 139 24.95 -8.83 -4.51
CA ASN A 139 23.97 -8.81 -5.60
C ASN A 139 24.28 -7.78 -6.70
N ALA A 140 25.43 -7.11 -6.65
CA ALA A 140 25.86 -6.14 -7.66
C ALA A 140 25.77 -6.73 -9.08
N GLY A 141 25.01 -6.06 -9.96
CA GLY A 141 24.80 -6.48 -11.36
C GLY A 141 24.06 -7.81 -11.54
N LYS A 142 23.59 -8.46 -10.46
CA LYS A 142 22.94 -9.78 -10.49
C LYS A 142 21.46 -9.72 -10.16
N ARG A 143 21.06 -8.76 -9.31
CA ARG A 143 19.68 -8.58 -8.84
C ARG A 143 19.38 -7.09 -8.71
N SER A 144 18.13 -6.75 -8.95
CA SER A 144 17.49 -5.53 -8.47
C SER A 144 16.95 -5.72 -7.04
N TRP A 145 16.45 -4.66 -6.41
CA TRP A 145 15.75 -4.77 -5.12
C TRP A 145 14.53 -5.70 -5.22
N TRP A 146 13.79 -5.66 -6.33
CA TRP A 146 12.63 -6.54 -6.53
C TRP A 146 13.03 -8.00 -6.77
N ASP A 147 14.15 -8.27 -7.43
CA ASP A 147 14.70 -9.63 -7.53
C ASP A 147 15.12 -10.18 -6.16
N VAL A 148 15.54 -9.31 -5.24
CA VAL A 148 15.83 -9.69 -3.83
C VAL A 148 14.53 -9.97 -3.08
N ALA A 149 13.51 -9.13 -3.22
CA ALA A 149 12.18 -9.34 -2.62
C ALA A 149 11.53 -10.67 -3.05
N TYR A 150 11.77 -11.08 -4.30
CA TYR A 150 11.26 -12.33 -4.83
C TYR A 150 11.82 -13.58 -4.12
N GLN A 151 12.97 -13.47 -3.44
CA GLN A 151 13.56 -14.57 -2.67
C GLN A 151 12.73 -14.96 -1.43
N SER A 152 11.71 -14.17 -1.06
CA SER A 152 10.69 -14.55 -0.07
C SER A 152 9.96 -15.86 -0.43
N LYS A 153 9.86 -16.19 -1.72
CA LYS A 153 9.34 -17.49 -2.19
C LYS A 153 10.18 -18.69 -1.76
N SER A 154 11.43 -18.45 -1.36
CA SER A 154 12.34 -19.46 -0.80
C SER A 154 12.43 -19.41 0.72
N GLY A 155 11.52 -18.69 1.39
CA GLY A 155 11.49 -18.57 2.86
C GLY A 155 12.51 -17.60 3.45
N LEU A 156 13.05 -16.68 2.64
CA LEU A 156 13.99 -15.64 3.09
C LEU A 156 13.28 -14.30 3.32
N ASN A 157 13.87 -13.44 4.15
CA ASN A 157 13.41 -12.09 4.40
C ASN A 157 14.30 -11.09 3.66
N GLN A 158 13.72 -10.36 2.72
CA GLN A 158 14.43 -9.33 1.98
C GLN A 158 14.86 -8.19 2.89
N GLN A 159 16.05 -7.66 2.64
CA GLN A 159 16.61 -6.50 3.32
C GLN A 159 16.64 -5.36 2.30
N ASN A 160 15.47 -4.75 2.10
CA ASN A 160 15.25 -3.65 1.15
C ASN A 160 14.85 -2.38 1.90
N PRO A 161 15.33 -1.20 1.51
CA PRO A 161 14.92 0.06 2.12
C PRO A 161 13.46 0.39 1.78
N ARG A 162 12.71 0.91 2.75
CA ARG A 162 11.44 1.61 2.50
C ARG A 162 11.73 2.96 1.86
N LEU A 163 10.75 3.51 1.13
CA LEU A 163 10.96 4.79 0.45
C LEU A 163 10.77 5.98 1.40
N ILE A 164 9.61 6.10 2.04
CA ILE A 164 9.30 7.16 3.00
C ILE A 164 8.83 6.53 4.31
N GLN A 165 9.51 6.87 5.41
CA GLN A 165 9.12 6.41 6.74
C GLN A 165 9.00 7.58 7.72
N VAL A 166 7.84 7.65 8.37
CA VAL A 166 7.51 8.67 9.38
C VAL A 166 7.26 7.97 10.71
N ASN A 167 8.14 8.19 11.68
CA ASN A 167 8.07 7.58 13.00
C ASN A 167 7.78 8.66 14.05
N LYS A 168 6.70 8.52 14.82
CA LYS A 168 6.31 9.44 15.90
C LYS A 168 6.12 10.89 15.40
N GLY A 169 5.74 11.78 16.30
CA GLY A 169 5.53 13.19 15.98
C GLY A 169 4.11 13.48 15.49
N SER A 170 3.95 14.63 14.84
CA SER A 170 2.62 15.11 14.45
C SER A 170 2.59 16.01 13.22
N ASN A 171 1.42 16.07 12.58
CA ASN A 171 1.13 16.94 11.44
C ASN A 171 2.10 16.74 10.26
N PHE A 172 2.26 15.49 9.80
CA PHE A 172 3.04 15.20 8.59
C PHE A 172 2.21 15.41 7.32
N THR A 173 2.72 16.17 6.37
CA THR A 173 2.01 16.47 5.10
C THR A 173 2.69 15.84 3.90
N LEU A 174 1.91 15.15 3.06
CA LEU A 174 2.24 14.68 1.72
C LEU A 174 1.26 15.32 0.75
N HIS A 175 1.73 16.15 -0.18
CA HIS A 175 0.84 16.87 -1.09
C HIS A 175 1.35 16.95 -2.53
N GLY A 176 0.56 16.41 -3.46
CA GLY A 176 0.77 16.53 -4.91
C GLY A 176 1.93 15.72 -5.50
N ILE A 177 2.71 15.03 -4.66
CA ILE A 177 3.93 14.32 -5.07
C ILE A 177 3.61 12.95 -5.67
N THR A 178 4.44 12.51 -6.62
CA THR A 178 4.49 11.13 -7.09
C THR A 178 5.54 10.34 -6.31
N VAL A 179 5.21 9.14 -5.85
CA VAL A 179 6.11 8.21 -5.15
C VAL A 179 6.10 6.89 -5.90
N GLN A 180 7.23 6.50 -6.50
CA GLN A 180 7.25 5.39 -7.45
C GLN A 180 8.43 4.44 -7.27
N ASN A 181 8.26 3.23 -7.81
CA ASN A 181 9.26 2.18 -7.89
C ASN A 181 9.95 1.88 -6.55
N SER A 182 9.19 1.83 -5.46
CA SER A 182 9.78 1.61 -4.14
C SER A 182 10.44 0.22 -4.03
N PRO A 183 11.65 0.09 -3.44
CA PRO A 183 12.30 -1.20 -3.17
C PRO A 183 11.52 -2.08 -2.18
N ASN A 184 10.75 -1.45 -1.30
CA ASN A 184 9.88 -2.04 -0.28
C ASN A 184 8.58 -1.19 -0.20
N PHE A 185 7.96 -1.01 0.96
CA PHE A 185 6.77 -0.16 1.12
C PHE A 185 7.08 1.30 0.76
N HIS A 186 6.14 1.98 0.10
CA HIS A 186 6.32 3.35 -0.37
C HIS A 186 6.25 4.34 0.80
N ILE A 187 5.17 4.33 1.57
CA ILE A 187 4.93 5.29 2.64
C ILE A 187 4.46 4.57 3.89
N VAL A 188 5.25 4.63 4.95
CA VAL A 188 4.91 4.03 6.25
C VAL A 188 4.86 5.12 7.31
N THR A 189 3.75 5.19 8.07
CA THR A 189 3.69 6.00 9.28
C THR A 189 3.57 5.12 10.51
N SER A 190 4.21 5.48 11.61
CA SER A 190 4.24 4.68 12.84
C SER A 190 4.22 5.58 14.06
N GLY A 191 3.14 5.57 14.85
CA GLY A 191 3.03 6.39 16.06
C GLY A 191 2.79 7.88 15.80
N VAL A 192 2.28 8.26 14.62
CA VAL A 192 2.11 9.66 14.22
C VAL A 192 0.70 10.14 14.54
N SER A 193 0.54 11.36 15.06
CA SER A 193 -0.77 12.00 15.22
C SER A 193 -0.92 13.15 14.22
N GLY A 194 -1.83 13.03 13.26
CA GLY A 194 -1.97 13.98 12.17
C GLY A 194 -1.07 13.59 11.00
N VAL A 195 -1.67 12.95 10.00
CA VAL A 195 -1.03 12.69 8.69
C VAL A 195 -2.02 13.13 7.63
N THR A 196 -1.60 13.95 6.69
CA THR A 196 -2.40 14.33 5.51
C THR A 196 -1.66 13.94 4.25
N ALA A 197 -2.17 12.95 3.53
CA ALA A 197 -1.78 12.61 2.18
C ALA A 197 -2.87 13.05 1.22
N TRP A 198 -2.58 14.03 0.37
CA TRP A 198 -3.58 14.67 -0.48
C TRP A 198 -3.07 14.84 -1.90
N GLY A 199 -3.82 14.34 -2.88
CA GLY A 199 -3.44 14.48 -4.28
C GLY A 199 -2.18 13.72 -4.66
N ILE A 200 -1.77 12.71 -3.88
CA ILE A 200 -0.54 11.96 -4.14
C ILE A 200 -0.78 10.84 -5.15
N LYS A 201 0.31 10.43 -5.79
CA LYS A 201 0.31 9.30 -6.72
C LYS A 201 1.33 8.28 -6.27
N ILE A 202 0.93 7.01 -6.23
CA ILE A 202 1.82 5.90 -5.93
C ILE A 202 1.80 4.91 -7.10
N LEU A 203 2.97 4.55 -7.62
CA LEU A 203 3.09 3.60 -8.74
C LEU A 203 4.28 2.65 -8.58
N SER A 204 4.03 1.36 -8.53
CA SER A 204 5.05 0.32 -8.71
C SER A 204 4.52 -0.90 -9.45
N PRO A 205 5.10 -1.29 -10.61
CA PRO A 205 6.22 -0.67 -11.32
C PRO A 205 5.78 0.46 -12.27
N SER A 206 6.63 1.47 -12.46
CA SER A 206 6.49 2.45 -13.54
C SER A 206 6.96 1.89 -14.90
N SER A 207 6.69 2.63 -16.00
CA SER A 207 7.05 2.17 -17.35
C SER A 207 8.56 2.14 -17.64
N VAL A 208 9.41 2.57 -16.70
CA VAL A 208 10.86 2.31 -16.77
C VAL A 208 11.14 0.80 -16.67
N TYR A 209 10.34 0.08 -15.88
CA TYR A 209 10.57 -1.34 -15.55
C TYR A 209 9.52 -2.27 -16.13
N THR A 210 8.51 -1.74 -16.82
CA THR A 210 7.42 -2.51 -17.40
C THR A 210 7.16 -2.15 -18.86
N LYS A 211 6.17 -2.81 -19.47
CA LYS A 211 5.63 -2.46 -20.80
C LYS A 211 4.22 -1.88 -20.65
N PRO A 212 3.75 -1.07 -21.62
CA PRO A 212 2.36 -0.60 -21.64
C PRO A 212 1.36 -1.76 -21.43
N GLY A 213 0.32 -1.56 -20.62
CA GLY A 213 -0.62 -2.60 -20.23
C GLY A 213 -0.02 -3.72 -19.36
N TYR A 214 1.13 -3.47 -18.72
CA TYR A 214 1.89 -4.45 -17.95
C TYR A 214 2.24 -5.74 -18.71
N ALA A 215 2.37 -5.64 -20.04
CA ALA A 215 2.57 -6.75 -20.95
C ALA A 215 4.05 -7.21 -21.03
N CYS A 216 4.59 -7.74 -19.93
CA CYS A 216 5.92 -8.33 -19.93
C CYS A 216 6.00 -9.59 -20.82
N ALA A 217 7.12 -9.76 -21.53
CA ALA A 217 7.33 -10.95 -22.35
C ALA A 217 7.48 -12.19 -21.46
N SER A 218 6.97 -13.33 -21.91
CA SER A 218 7.10 -14.59 -21.17
C SER A 218 8.57 -14.89 -20.84
N GLY A 219 8.84 -15.27 -19.59
CA GLY A 219 10.19 -15.58 -19.12
C GLY A 219 11.08 -14.39 -18.83
N THR A 220 10.55 -13.16 -18.75
CA THR A 220 11.34 -11.94 -18.43
C THR A 220 11.18 -11.43 -16.99
N THR A 221 10.21 -11.97 -16.27
CA THR A 221 9.82 -11.60 -14.91
C THR A 221 10.61 -12.37 -13.83
N PRO A 222 10.69 -11.85 -12.59
CA PRO A 222 11.54 -12.40 -11.53
C PRO A 222 11.17 -13.82 -11.05
N ASP A 223 10.00 -14.32 -11.44
CA ASP A 223 9.56 -15.69 -11.18
C ASP A 223 10.24 -16.73 -12.09
N VAL A 224 10.81 -16.29 -13.22
CA VAL A 224 11.47 -17.17 -14.20
C VAL A 224 12.93 -16.79 -14.44
N LEU A 225 13.26 -15.50 -14.39
CA LEU A 225 14.58 -14.98 -14.76
C LEU A 225 15.19 -14.15 -13.64
N THR A 226 16.50 -14.32 -13.42
CA THR A 226 17.30 -13.43 -12.56
C THR A 226 18.62 -13.09 -13.27
N PRO A 227 18.96 -11.80 -13.43
CA PRO A 227 18.11 -10.64 -13.11
C PRO A 227 16.89 -10.56 -14.04
N ALA A 228 15.74 -10.19 -13.51
CA ALA A 228 14.57 -9.91 -14.33
C ALA A 228 14.83 -8.69 -15.24
N THR A 229 14.14 -8.66 -16.39
CA THR A 229 14.24 -7.56 -17.37
C THR A 229 12.92 -6.83 -17.57
N CYS A 230 11.84 -7.33 -16.97
CA CYS A 230 10.53 -6.72 -16.97
C CYS A 230 9.80 -7.08 -15.67
N PHE A 231 9.01 -6.14 -15.16
CA PHE A 231 8.23 -6.30 -13.95
C PHE A 231 6.77 -5.93 -14.20
N THR A 232 5.87 -6.59 -13.48
CA THR A 232 4.43 -6.31 -13.44
C THR A 232 4.02 -6.06 -11.98
N PRO A 233 2.87 -5.43 -11.71
CA PRO A 233 2.35 -5.33 -10.35
C PRO A 233 2.34 -6.70 -9.64
N ASP A 234 1.88 -7.76 -10.31
CA ASP A 234 1.85 -9.10 -9.71
C ASP A 234 3.22 -9.70 -9.35
N THR A 235 4.32 -9.18 -9.92
CA THR A 235 5.68 -9.73 -9.74
C THR A 235 6.58 -8.87 -8.86
N VAL A 236 6.25 -7.60 -8.62
CA VAL A 236 6.92 -6.76 -7.62
C VAL A 236 6.30 -7.03 -6.24
N LYS A 237 7.11 -7.48 -5.28
CA LYS A 237 6.63 -7.92 -3.95
C LYS A 237 6.96 -6.90 -2.87
N ASN A 238 6.12 -6.85 -1.82
CA ASN A 238 6.31 -5.99 -0.65
C ASN A 238 6.41 -4.50 -1.01
N THR A 239 5.53 -4.05 -1.90
CA THR A 239 5.49 -2.67 -2.38
C THR A 239 4.24 -1.93 -1.93
N ASP A 240 3.73 -2.22 -0.72
CA ASP A 240 2.54 -1.57 -0.17
C ASP A 240 2.59 -0.04 -0.36
N GLY A 241 1.45 0.56 -0.69
CA GLY A 241 1.35 1.96 -1.07
C GLY A 241 1.41 2.90 0.14
N PHE A 242 0.36 2.89 0.95
CA PHE A 242 0.25 3.75 2.12
C PHE A 242 -0.14 2.96 3.37
N ASP A 243 0.80 2.90 4.33
CA ASP A 243 0.71 2.05 5.52
C ASP A 243 0.69 2.89 6.80
N PRO A 244 -0.49 3.43 7.18
CA PRO A 244 -0.63 4.06 8.47
C PRO A 244 -0.66 3.00 9.58
N GLY A 245 0.44 2.91 10.31
CA GLY A 245 0.64 2.05 11.47
C GLY A 245 0.55 2.83 12.78
N THR A 246 -0.15 2.30 13.78
CA THR A 246 -0.21 2.84 15.15
C THR A 246 -0.42 4.36 15.21
N SER A 247 -1.18 4.91 14.26
CA SER A 247 -1.27 6.34 13.98
C SER A 247 -2.69 6.85 14.21
N SER A 248 -2.83 8.14 14.48
CA SER A 248 -4.14 8.79 14.67
C SER A 248 -4.33 10.01 13.79
N LYS A 249 -5.59 10.35 13.48
CA LYS A 249 -5.94 11.53 12.66
C LYS A 249 -5.27 11.49 11.30
N VAL A 250 -5.52 10.41 10.57
CA VAL A 250 -4.91 10.16 9.25
C VAL A 250 -5.95 10.48 8.16
N LEU A 251 -5.56 11.33 7.21
CA LEU A 251 -6.32 11.65 6.02
C LEU A 251 -5.55 11.18 4.77
N LEU A 252 -6.18 10.34 3.94
CA LEU A 252 -5.74 10.04 2.57
C LEU A 252 -6.84 10.48 1.61
N ALA A 253 -6.60 11.47 0.77
CA ALA A 253 -7.62 11.97 -0.13
C ALA A 253 -7.14 12.33 -1.52
N TYR A 254 -8.04 12.25 -2.51
CA TYR A 254 -7.78 12.64 -3.90
C TYR A 254 -6.55 11.94 -4.51
N SER A 255 -6.25 10.73 -4.04
CA SER A 255 -5.00 10.03 -4.33
C SER A 255 -5.20 8.84 -5.26
N TYR A 256 -4.12 8.48 -5.96
CA TYR A 256 -4.11 7.44 -6.98
C TYR A 256 -3.04 6.41 -6.63
N ILE A 257 -3.41 5.14 -6.47
CA ILE A 257 -2.48 4.11 -6.00
C ILE A 257 -2.55 2.88 -6.90
N SER A 258 -1.40 2.50 -7.45
CA SER A 258 -1.22 1.23 -8.14
C SER A 258 0.09 0.60 -7.71
N THR A 259 0.03 -0.62 -7.20
CA THR A 259 1.23 -1.29 -6.68
C THR A 259 1.16 -2.81 -6.82
N GLY A 260 2.22 -3.51 -6.42
CA GLY A 260 2.28 -4.97 -6.43
C GLY A 260 1.86 -5.67 -5.14
N ASP A 261 1.55 -4.90 -4.12
CA ASP A 261 0.99 -5.38 -2.85
C ASP A 261 -0.22 -4.52 -2.42
N ASP A 262 -0.49 -4.35 -1.13
CA ASP A 262 -1.63 -3.54 -0.67
C ASP A 262 -1.58 -2.08 -1.16
N ASP A 263 -2.71 -1.58 -1.70
CA ASP A 263 -2.84 -0.14 -2.01
C ASP A 263 -2.73 0.67 -0.71
N VAL A 264 -3.44 0.22 0.32
CA VAL A 264 -3.37 0.71 1.69
C VAL A 264 -3.39 -0.48 2.65
N ALA A 265 -2.46 -0.51 3.61
CA ALA A 265 -2.50 -1.45 4.72
C ALA A 265 -2.48 -0.71 6.06
N VAL A 266 -3.66 -0.51 6.67
CA VAL A 266 -3.73 0.07 8.02
C VAL A 266 -3.27 -0.98 9.03
N LYS A 267 -2.28 -0.62 9.85
CA LYS A 267 -1.68 -1.52 10.85
C LYS A 267 -1.84 -0.97 12.25
N ALA A 268 -1.85 -1.83 13.25
CA ALA A 268 -1.90 -1.49 14.67
C ALA A 268 -0.98 -2.42 15.48
N GLY A 269 0.25 -2.59 14.97
CA GLY A 269 1.31 -3.40 15.58
C GLY A 269 1.75 -2.91 16.97
N GLY A 270 1.82 -3.77 17.98
CA GLY A 270 2.48 -3.46 19.25
C GLY A 270 1.55 -2.89 20.33
N SER A 271 1.81 -1.67 20.81
CA SER A 271 1.13 -1.11 22.00
C SER A 271 0.23 0.10 21.75
N LEU A 272 0.27 0.69 20.54
CA LEU A 272 -0.49 1.88 20.19
C LEU A 272 -1.52 1.57 19.11
N ALA A 273 -2.78 1.86 19.39
CA ALA A 273 -3.87 1.67 18.44
C ALA A 273 -3.77 2.59 17.22
N SER A 274 -4.40 2.20 16.12
CA SER A 274 -4.71 3.10 15.01
C SER A 274 -6.15 3.61 15.13
N THR A 275 -6.37 4.92 15.07
CA THR A 275 -7.71 5.51 15.28
C THR A 275 -7.94 6.82 14.53
N GLN A 276 -9.20 7.15 14.20
CA GLN A 276 -9.57 8.39 13.51
C GLN A 276 -8.87 8.49 12.14
N LEU A 277 -9.23 7.57 11.24
CA LEU A 277 -8.71 7.54 9.87
C LEU A 277 -9.85 7.86 8.90
N THR A 278 -9.56 8.68 7.89
CA THR A 278 -10.50 9.02 6.81
C THR A 278 -9.80 8.91 5.47
N PHE A 279 -10.28 8.00 4.63
CA PHE A 279 -9.80 7.83 3.26
C PHE A 279 -10.93 8.21 2.30
N ALA A 280 -10.76 9.28 1.53
CA ALA A 280 -11.84 9.90 0.77
C ALA A 280 -11.45 10.26 -0.67
N HIS A 281 -12.30 9.97 -1.67
CA HIS A 281 -12.09 10.40 -3.06
C HIS A 281 -10.82 9.81 -3.68
N ASN A 282 -10.58 8.51 -3.50
CA ASN A 282 -9.35 7.86 -3.97
C ASN A 282 -9.63 6.88 -5.12
N HIS A 283 -8.59 6.60 -5.90
CA HIS A 283 -8.63 5.64 -7.01
C HIS A 283 -7.52 4.60 -6.87
N PHE A 284 -7.92 3.34 -6.67
CA PHE A 284 -7.04 2.19 -6.58
C PHE A 284 -7.11 1.37 -7.87
N TYR A 285 -5.96 0.85 -8.29
CA TYR A 285 -5.77 0.10 -9.53
C TYR A 285 -5.28 -1.32 -9.19
N TYR A 286 -4.20 -1.78 -9.82
CA TYR A 286 -3.52 -3.00 -9.35
C TYR A 286 -3.08 -2.83 -7.89
N GLY A 287 -3.34 -3.86 -7.10
CA GLY A 287 -2.90 -3.97 -5.73
C GLY A 287 -3.63 -5.10 -5.02
N HIS A 288 -3.32 -5.28 -3.75
CA HIS A 288 -3.95 -6.28 -2.89
C HIS A 288 -5.10 -5.69 -2.06
N GLY A 289 -5.52 -4.45 -2.35
CA GLY A 289 -6.77 -3.88 -1.90
C GLY A 289 -6.65 -2.83 -0.80
N MET A 290 -7.82 -2.33 -0.40
CA MET A 290 -8.01 -1.47 0.77
C MET A 290 -8.01 -2.35 2.02
N SER A 291 -6.84 -2.52 2.62
CA SER A 291 -6.59 -3.50 3.68
C SER A 291 -6.47 -2.90 5.08
N ILE A 292 -6.94 -3.67 6.05
CA ILE A 292 -6.57 -3.59 7.47
C ILE A 292 -5.78 -4.85 7.82
N GLY A 293 -4.57 -4.69 8.36
CA GLY A 293 -3.77 -5.76 8.94
C GLY A 293 -2.51 -6.18 8.15
N SER A 294 -1.91 -7.34 8.47
CA SER A 294 -2.40 -8.31 9.45
C SER A 294 -2.16 -7.91 10.92
N GLU A 295 -1.25 -6.98 11.19
CA GLU A 295 -0.98 -6.49 12.53
C GLU A 295 -2.16 -5.66 13.05
N THR A 296 -2.97 -6.23 13.94
CA THR A 296 -4.17 -5.58 14.53
C THR A 296 -4.15 -5.60 16.07
N ASP A 297 -3.01 -5.96 16.67
CA ASP A 297 -2.91 -6.36 18.09
C ASP A 297 -3.14 -5.23 19.10
N ALA A 298 -2.74 -4.00 18.78
CA ALA A 298 -3.03 -2.84 19.61
C ALA A 298 -4.44 -2.28 19.39
N GLY A 299 -5.15 -2.79 18.37
CA GLY A 299 -6.49 -2.41 18.00
C GLY A 299 -6.58 -1.30 16.95
N LEU A 300 -7.66 -1.34 16.17
CA LEU A 300 -8.04 -0.34 15.20
C LEU A 300 -9.47 0.14 15.47
N SER A 301 -9.69 1.45 15.44
CA SER A 301 -11.02 2.05 15.57
C SER A 301 -11.24 3.23 14.62
N ASP A 302 -12.50 3.58 14.36
CA ASP A 302 -12.89 4.83 13.70
C ASP A 302 -12.21 5.06 12.34
N LEU A 303 -12.38 4.10 11.43
CA LEU A 303 -11.95 4.22 10.04
C LEU A 303 -13.16 4.45 9.14
N VAL A 304 -13.12 5.53 8.37
CA VAL A 304 -14.08 5.80 7.29
C VAL A 304 -13.35 5.76 5.96
N VAL A 305 -13.83 4.91 5.06
CA VAL A 305 -13.46 4.90 3.63
C VAL A 305 -14.68 5.33 2.84
N THR A 306 -14.58 6.41 2.08
CA THR A 306 -15.72 6.95 1.31
C THR A 306 -15.30 7.37 -0.08
N ASP A 307 -16.15 7.15 -1.08
CA ASP A 307 -15.88 7.52 -2.47
C ASP A 307 -14.53 6.94 -2.95
N LEU A 308 -14.50 5.62 -3.12
CA LEU A 308 -13.33 4.86 -3.56
C LEU A 308 -13.69 4.05 -4.79
N SER A 309 -12.90 4.18 -5.86
CA SER A 309 -12.94 3.26 -6.98
C SER A 309 -11.79 2.24 -6.88
N ILE A 310 -12.06 0.95 -7.11
CA ILE A 310 -11.03 -0.10 -7.19
C ILE A 310 -11.17 -0.84 -8.53
N ASP A 311 -10.17 -0.74 -9.39
CA ASP A 311 -10.07 -1.51 -10.62
C ASP A 311 -8.95 -2.56 -10.51
N GLY A 312 -9.32 -3.81 -10.25
CA GLY A 312 -8.35 -4.87 -9.96
C GLY A 312 -7.60 -5.43 -11.17
N TYR A 313 -7.96 -5.01 -12.39
CA TYR A 313 -7.39 -5.48 -13.66
C TYR A 313 -7.26 -7.01 -13.79
N ASP A 314 -8.18 -7.75 -13.17
CA ASP A 314 -8.21 -9.21 -13.19
C ASP A 314 -6.90 -9.86 -12.68
N SER A 315 -6.19 -9.15 -11.79
CA SER A 315 -5.03 -9.68 -11.07
C SER A 315 -5.45 -10.91 -10.25
N PRO A 316 -4.63 -11.98 -10.25
CA PRO A 316 -4.85 -13.13 -9.39
C PRO A 316 -4.73 -12.82 -7.89
N ASN A 317 -4.14 -11.66 -7.53
CA ASN A 317 -3.98 -11.21 -6.15
C ASN A 317 -4.89 -10.01 -5.80
N GLY A 318 -5.71 -9.54 -6.77
CA GLY A 318 -6.60 -8.40 -6.60
C GLY A 318 -7.70 -8.64 -5.58
N ASN A 319 -7.68 -7.86 -4.50
CA ASN A 319 -8.74 -7.83 -3.49
C ASN A 319 -9.36 -6.43 -3.40
N GLY A 320 -10.62 -6.34 -2.96
CA GLY A 320 -11.30 -5.07 -2.75
C GLY A 320 -11.14 -4.58 -1.32
N LEU A 321 -12.20 -4.71 -0.53
CA LEU A 321 -12.21 -4.35 0.89
C LEU A 321 -11.73 -5.54 1.72
N ARG A 322 -10.67 -5.35 2.52
CA ARG A 322 -10.03 -6.45 3.24
C ARG A 322 -9.74 -6.13 4.70
N ILE A 323 -10.10 -7.04 5.59
CA ILE A 323 -9.63 -7.09 6.99
C ILE A 323 -9.01 -8.47 7.20
N LYS A 324 -7.72 -8.49 7.52
CA LYS A 324 -6.94 -9.72 7.68
C LYS A 324 -6.24 -9.74 9.04
N SER A 325 -6.22 -10.88 9.70
CA SER A 325 -5.46 -11.11 10.93
C SER A 325 -5.20 -12.61 11.11
N ASP A 326 -4.45 -12.98 12.14
CA ASP A 326 -4.26 -14.35 12.59
C ASP A 326 -4.01 -14.34 14.10
N SER A 327 -3.98 -15.50 14.76
CA SER A 327 -3.90 -15.53 16.22
C SER A 327 -2.53 -15.12 16.81
N SER A 328 -1.48 -14.99 15.98
CA SER A 328 -0.21 -14.40 16.39
C SER A 328 -0.26 -12.86 16.46
N ARG A 329 -1.19 -12.26 15.71
CA ARG A 329 -1.46 -10.82 15.67
C ARG A 329 -2.72 -10.48 16.47
N GLY A 330 -3.88 -10.94 16.03
CA GLY A 330 -5.16 -10.76 16.73
C GLY A 330 -5.48 -9.30 17.04
N GLY A 331 -6.35 -9.07 18.03
CA GLY A 331 -6.76 -7.72 18.44
C GLY A 331 -8.07 -7.26 17.81
N LYS A 332 -8.57 -6.12 18.34
CA LYS A 332 -9.90 -5.60 18.02
C LYS A 332 -9.85 -4.63 16.84
N VAL A 333 -10.65 -4.90 15.80
CA VAL A 333 -10.93 -3.96 14.71
C VAL A 333 -12.40 -3.57 14.81
N GLN A 334 -12.68 -2.29 15.05
CA GLN A 334 -14.05 -1.82 15.25
C GLN A 334 -14.38 -0.48 14.59
N GLY A 335 -15.67 -0.21 14.36
CA GLY A 335 -16.11 1.11 13.87
C GLY A 335 -15.54 1.43 12.49
N VAL A 336 -15.56 0.45 11.58
CA VAL A 336 -15.09 0.61 10.21
C VAL A 336 -16.29 0.81 9.30
N SER A 337 -16.27 1.90 8.51
CA SER A 337 -17.34 2.22 7.58
C SER A 337 -16.79 2.40 6.17
N TYR A 338 -17.32 1.62 5.23
CA TYR A 338 -17.08 1.75 3.80
C TYR A 338 -18.32 2.32 3.13
N ARG A 339 -18.17 3.43 2.39
CA ARG A 339 -19.29 4.18 1.80
C ARG A 339 -19.04 4.54 0.35
N GLN A 340 -20.04 4.40 -0.51
CA GLN A 340 -19.93 4.80 -1.92
C GLN A 340 -18.68 4.21 -2.60
N ILE A 341 -18.59 2.88 -2.61
CA ILE A 341 -17.46 2.14 -3.15
C ILE A 341 -17.84 1.54 -4.50
N CYS A 342 -17.04 1.82 -5.53
CA CYS A 342 -17.20 1.25 -6.86
C CYS A 342 -16.05 0.30 -7.17
N MET A 343 -16.36 -0.93 -7.58
CA MET A 343 -15.34 -1.95 -7.84
C MET A 343 -15.55 -2.66 -9.16
N ARG A 344 -14.47 -3.10 -9.81
CA ARG A 344 -14.52 -4.00 -10.97
C ARG A 344 -13.24 -4.83 -11.09
N ASN A 345 -13.32 -5.91 -11.87
CA ASN A 345 -12.17 -6.73 -12.25
C ASN A 345 -11.38 -7.31 -11.05
N LEU A 346 -12.08 -7.67 -9.98
CA LEU A 346 -11.48 -8.19 -8.76
C LEU A 346 -11.70 -9.69 -8.62
N ARG A 347 -10.65 -10.40 -8.17
CA ARG A 347 -10.77 -11.81 -7.78
C ARG A 347 -11.49 -11.95 -6.44
N ARG A 348 -11.17 -11.09 -5.47
CA ARG A 348 -11.74 -11.13 -4.11
C ARG A 348 -12.28 -9.79 -3.62
N PRO A 349 -13.50 -9.40 -4.01
CA PRO A 349 -14.02 -8.07 -3.72
C PRO A 349 -14.19 -7.77 -2.22
N LEU A 350 -14.54 -8.78 -1.41
CA LEU A 350 -14.78 -8.62 0.03
C LEU A 350 -14.08 -9.75 0.82
N VAL A 351 -13.14 -9.40 1.69
CA VAL A 351 -12.34 -10.38 2.46
C VAL A 351 -12.26 -9.99 3.93
N PHE A 352 -13.01 -10.68 4.79
CA PHE A 352 -12.93 -10.53 6.25
C PHE A 352 -12.46 -11.87 6.83
N ASP A 353 -11.16 -11.96 7.10
CA ASP A 353 -10.46 -13.22 7.35
C ASP A 353 -9.54 -13.13 8.59
N PRO A 354 -9.95 -13.71 9.73
CA PRO A 354 -9.14 -13.79 10.93
C PRO A 354 -8.18 -15.00 10.94
N PHE A 355 -8.08 -15.74 9.84
CA PHE A 355 -7.20 -16.89 9.63
C PHE A 355 -6.28 -16.68 8.41
N TYR A 356 -5.83 -15.44 8.20
CA TYR A 356 -5.08 -15.03 7.01
C TYR A 356 -3.76 -15.80 6.81
N SER A 357 -3.09 -16.16 7.91
CA SER A 357 -1.84 -16.92 7.87
C SER A 357 -1.91 -18.15 8.77
N SER A 358 -0.99 -19.09 8.59
CA SER A 358 -0.82 -20.26 9.46
C SER A 358 -0.11 -19.94 10.78
N SER A 359 0.22 -18.66 11.03
CA SER A 359 0.82 -18.24 12.29
C SER A 359 -0.19 -18.28 13.42
N THR A 360 0.20 -18.92 14.53
CA THR A 360 -0.67 -19.13 15.68
C THR A 360 -0.15 -18.40 16.91
N GLY A 361 -1.06 -18.04 17.81
CA GLY A 361 -0.76 -17.36 19.06
C GLY A 361 -1.99 -17.20 19.95
N SER A 362 -1.96 -16.22 20.84
CA SER A 362 -3.00 -15.99 21.86
C SER A 362 -3.62 -14.59 21.83
N LYS A 363 -3.47 -13.85 20.72
CA LYS A 363 -3.96 -12.46 20.63
C LYS A 363 -5.36 -12.31 20.01
N TYR A 364 -5.95 -13.40 19.53
CA TYR A 364 -7.33 -13.59 19.04
C TYR A 364 -7.97 -12.41 18.29
N PRO A 365 -8.12 -12.50 16.95
CA PRO A 365 -8.82 -11.50 16.16
C PRO A 365 -10.26 -11.26 16.63
N ASN A 366 -10.71 -10.01 16.57
CA ASN A 366 -12.10 -9.62 16.84
C ASN A 366 -12.50 -8.48 15.89
N PHE A 367 -13.36 -8.77 14.92
CA PHE A 367 -13.84 -7.80 13.93
C PHE A 367 -15.29 -7.45 14.24
N SER A 368 -15.56 -6.22 14.68
CA SER A 368 -16.91 -5.81 15.10
C SER A 368 -17.30 -4.43 14.61
N GLY A 369 -18.60 -4.13 14.53
CA GLY A 369 -19.09 -2.84 14.02
C GLY A 369 -18.58 -2.48 12.62
N ILE A 370 -18.52 -3.45 11.70
CA ILE A 370 -18.14 -3.21 10.30
C ILE A 370 -19.40 -2.85 9.51
N THR A 371 -19.36 -1.77 8.72
CA THR A 371 -20.52 -1.32 7.92
C THR A 371 -20.11 -1.08 6.48
N LEU A 372 -20.82 -1.72 5.55
CA LEU A 372 -20.74 -1.45 4.13
C LEU A 372 -22.06 -0.79 3.72
N SER A 373 -21.99 0.46 3.24
CA SER A 373 -23.15 1.23 2.80
C SER A 373 -22.90 1.78 1.40
N GLY A 374 -23.59 1.26 0.38
CA GLY A 374 -23.37 1.67 -0.99
C GLY A 374 -22.06 1.13 -1.56
N VAL A 375 -22.00 -0.18 -1.77
CA VAL A 375 -20.87 -0.88 -2.40
C VAL A 375 -21.39 -1.52 -3.68
N HIS A 376 -20.82 -1.17 -4.83
CA HIS A 376 -21.25 -1.67 -6.12
C HIS A 376 -20.08 -2.28 -6.90
N HIS A 377 -20.15 -3.58 -7.15
CA HIS A 377 -19.18 -4.33 -7.94
C HIS A 377 -19.74 -4.63 -9.33
N LEU A 378 -19.14 -4.03 -10.37
CA LEU A 378 -19.62 -4.12 -11.76
C LEU A 378 -19.31 -5.46 -12.45
N GLY A 379 -18.62 -6.37 -11.75
CA GLY A 379 -18.21 -7.67 -12.27
C GLY A 379 -16.76 -7.68 -12.79
N SER A 380 -16.37 -8.86 -13.23
CA SER A 380 -15.09 -9.18 -13.85
C SER A 380 -15.35 -10.14 -15.02
N ALA A 381 -14.72 -9.92 -16.16
CA ALA A 381 -14.81 -10.85 -17.28
C ALA A 381 -14.21 -12.22 -16.92
N LYS A 382 -13.13 -12.21 -16.12
CA LYS A 382 -12.39 -13.42 -15.70
C LYS A 382 -12.99 -14.09 -14.47
N TYR A 383 -13.48 -13.32 -13.50
CA TYR A 383 -13.88 -13.80 -12.18
C TYR A 383 -15.39 -13.68 -11.90
N GLY A 384 -16.18 -13.07 -12.78
CA GLY A 384 -17.60 -12.80 -12.54
C GLY A 384 -17.78 -11.88 -11.33
N GLY A 385 -18.54 -12.32 -10.32
CA GLY A 385 -18.68 -11.62 -9.04
C GLY A 385 -17.51 -11.81 -8.08
N GLY A 386 -16.53 -12.67 -8.41
CA GLY A 386 -15.39 -12.97 -7.55
C GLY A 386 -15.73 -13.86 -6.35
N LEU A 387 -14.75 -13.96 -5.44
CA LEU A 387 -14.83 -14.73 -4.21
C LEU A 387 -14.97 -13.79 -3.01
N ILE A 388 -15.82 -14.15 -2.05
CA ILE A 388 -16.06 -13.37 -0.84
C ILE A 388 -15.81 -14.21 0.42
N SER A 389 -15.25 -13.60 1.46
CA SER A 389 -14.98 -14.27 2.73
C SER A 389 -15.55 -13.46 3.89
N PHE A 390 -16.36 -14.10 4.73
CA PHE A 390 -16.91 -13.53 5.96
C PHE A 390 -16.74 -14.56 7.08
N ALA A 391 -15.67 -14.39 7.85
CA ALA A 391 -15.35 -15.24 8.98
C ALA A 391 -15.19 -14.40 10.26
N GLY A 392 -15.83 -14.82 11.35
CA GLY A 392 -15.38 -14.49 12.69
C GLY A 392 -14.30 -15.45 13.17
N TYR A 393 -13.82 -15.27 14.39
CA TYR A 393 -12.81 -16.13 14.98
C TYR A 393 -13.44 -17.03 16.06
N GLU A 394 -13.63 -18.31 15.73
CA GLU A 394 -13.92 -19.37 16.69
C GLU A 394 -12.80 -20.42 16.72
N LEU A 395 -11.94 -20.35 17.74
CA LEU A 395 -10.91 -21.37 17.99
C LEU A 395 -10.45 -21.32 19.45
N ASN A 396 -10.03 -22.45 20.01
CA ASN A 396 -9.48 -22.56 21.37
C ASN A 396 -10.41 -21.98 22.47
N GLY A 397 -11.72 -22.16 22.30
CA GLY A 397 -12.75 -21.65 23.23
C GLY A 397 -12.96 -20.14 23.19
N GLN A 398 -12.30 -19.43 22.27
CA GLN A 398 -12.60 -18.04 21.97
C GLN A 398 -13.66 -17.98 20.88
N VAL A 399 -14.65 -17.13 21.08
CA VAL A 399 -15.75 -16.89 20.12
C VAL A 399 -15.83 -15.38 19.92
N ASN A 400 -15.33 -14.91 18.79
CA ASN A 400 -15.36 -13.51 18.39
C ASN A 400 -16.03 -13.40 17.01
N PRO A 401 -17.37 -13.40 16.95
CA PRO A 401 -18.07 -13.32 15.68
C PRO A 401 -17.79 -12.01 14.95
N LEU A 402 -17.68 -12.07 13.63
CA LEU A 402 -17.70 -10.90 12.76
C LEU A 402 -19.08 -10.25 12.84
N THR A 403 -19.19 -9.03 13.35
CA THR A 403 -20.46 -8.28 13.26
C THR A 403 -20.41 -7.30 12.11
N ILE A 404 -21.29 -7.45 11.12
CA ILE A 404 -21.26 -6.67 9.88
C ILE A 404 -22.65 -6.23 9.43
N THR A 405 -22.76 -4.97 9.01
CA THR A 405 -23.95 -4.42 8.38
C THR A 405 -23.73 -4.28 6.88
N LEU A 406 -24.65 -4.81 6.07
CA LEU A 406 -24.66 -4.68 4.62
C LEU A 406 -25.90 -3.87 4.21
N ASP A 407 -25.67 -2.72 3.60
CA ASP A 407 -26.71 -1.80 3.13
C ASP A 407 -26.36 -1.32 1.73
N ASN A 408 -27.18 -1.63 0.72
CA ASN A 408 -26.86 -1.32 -0.69
C ASN A 408 -25.50 -1.92 -1.15
N VAL A 409 -25.32 -3.24 -0.95
CA VAL A 409 -24.13 -4.00 -1.39
C VAL A 409 -24.50 -4.87 -2.58
N VAL A 410 -24.18 -4.41 -3.79
CA VAL A 410 -24.69 -4.96 -5.05
C VAL A 410 -23.55 -5.43 -5.94
N PHE A 411 -23.73 -6.61 -6.52
CA PHE A 411 -22.88 -7.19 -7.55
C PHE A 411 -23.70 -7.33 -8.83
N ASP A 412 -23.21 -6.73 -9.91
CA ASP A 412 -23.78 -6.88 -11.24
C ASP A 412 -23.45 -8.25 -11.84
N GLY A 413 -24.33 -8.74 -12.72
CA GLY A 413 -24.13 -9.98 -13.45
C GLY A 413 -24.03 -11.21 -12.54
N LYS A 414 -22.95 -12.00 -12.72
CA LYS A 414 -22.75 -13.23 -11.95
C LYS A 414 -22.48 -12.88 -10.49
N GLN A 415 -23.33 -13.39 -9.60
CA GLN A 415 -23.18 -13.16 -8.16
C GLN A 415 -21.89 -13.78 -7.60
N PRO A 416 -21.32 -13.21 -6.52
CA PRO A 416 -20.12 -13.74 -5.88
C PRO A 416 -20.41 -15.12 -5.25
N THR A 417 -19.35 -15.89 -5.03
CA THR A 417 -19.41 -17.14 -4.27
C THR A 417 -18.49 -17.05 -3.06
N PHE A 418 -18.81 -17.76 -1.99
CA PHE A 418 -17.93 -17.81 -0.82
C PHE A 418 -16.60 -18.50 -1.17
N ASP A 419 -15.48 -17.92 -0.70
CA ASP A 419 -14.15 -18.53 -0.83
C ASP A 419 -14.04 -19.76 0.10
N ALA A 420 -13.00 -20.54 -0.09
CA ALA A 420 -12.67 -21.64 0.82
C ALA A 420 -12.17 -21.12 2.18
N GLY A 421 -12.30 -21.95 3.20
CA GLY A 421 -11.66 -21.72 4.50
C GLY A 421 -10.15 -21.58 4.40
N HIS A 422 -9.56 -20.74 5.25
CA HIS A 422 -8.12 -20.47 5.29
C HIS A 422 -7.47 -20.98 6.59
N ASN A 423 -6.24 -21.48 6.49
CA ASN A 423 -5.29 -21.76 7.58
C ASN A 423 -5.87 -22.29 8.91
N GLY A 424 -6.69 -23.34 8.86
CA GLY A 424 -7.25 -23.99 10.05
C GLY A 424 -8.49 -23.29 10.63
N GLY A 425 -9.01 -22.28 9.95
CA GLY A 425 -10.34 -21.72 10.18
C GLY A 425 -11.46 -22.60 9.62
N PRO A 426 -12.72 -22.11 9.64
CA PRO A 426 -13.90 -22.86 9.22
C PRO A 426 -13.78 -23.40 7.79
N SER A 427 -14.21 -24.64 7.55
CA SER A 427 -14.12 -25.29 6.23
C SER A 427 -15.14 -24.76 5.21
N SER A 428 -16.17 -24.04 5.66
CA SER A 428 -17.20 -23.40 4.85
C SER A 428 -17.48 -21.99 5.35
N LEU A 429 -17.82 -21.08 4.45
CA LEU A 429 -18.15 -19.69 4.75
C LEU A 429 -19.57 -19.34 4.26
N PRO A 430 -20.26 -18.36 4.89
CA PRO A 430 -19.80 -17.60 6.06
C PRO A 430 -19.81 -18.45 7.34
N ALA A 431 -19.01 -18.06 8.33
CA ALA A 431 -18.93 -18.73 9.63
C ALA A 431 -18.61 -17.70 10.72
N ASP A 432 -19.16 -17.88 11.91
CA ASP A 432 -18.98 -16.97 13.06
C ASP A 432 -19.28 -15.53 12.66
N ALA A 433 -20.39 -15.30 11.95
CA ALA A 433 -20.66 -14.05 11.28
C ALA A 433 -22.11 -13.61 11.52
N HIS A 434 -22.26 -12.45 12.13
CA HIS A 434 -23.55 -11.86 12.50
C HIS A 434 -23.85 -10.71 11.55
N PHE A 435 -24.77 -10.96 10.62
CA PHE A 435 -25.17 -10.03 9.59
C PHE A 435 -26.38 -9.19 10.01
N THR A 436 -26.31 -7.90 9.72
CA THR A 436 -27.46 -7.00 9.71
C THR A 436 -27.66 -6.48 8.28
N PHE A 437 -28.83 -6.73 7.71
CA PHE A 437 -29.21 -6.14 6.43
C PHE A 437 -29.91 -4.80 6.66
N GLY A 438 -29.34 -3.75 6.05
CA GLY A 438 -29.95 -2.44 5.96
C GLY A 438 -31.10 -2.41 4.93
N PRO A 439 -31.81 -1.27 4.82
CA PRO A 439 -32.92 -1.12 3.89
C PRO A 439 -32.51 -1.09 2.41
N GLY A 440 -31.23 -0.99 2.10
CA GLY A 440 -30.73 -1.05 0.73
C GLY A 440 -30.65 -2.47 0.16
N ALA A 441 -30.50 -2.56 -1.16
CA ALA A 441 -30.38 -3.85 -1.85
C ALA A 441 -29.08 -4.61 -1.47
N VAL A 442 -29.17 -5.93 -1.27
CA VAL A 442 -28.00 -6.81 -1.10
C VAL A 442 -28.15 -7.97 -2.08
N SER A 443 -27.41 -7.94 -3.19
CA SER A 443 -27.70 -8.79 -4.37
C SER A 443 -27.48 -10.29 -4.14
N PHE A 444 -26.60 -10.63 -3.19
CA PHE A 444 -26.26 -12.01 -2.82
C PHE A 444 -26.84 -12.42 -1.46
N ALA A 445 -27.81 -11.67 -0.92
CA ALA A 445 -28.40 -11.97 0.39
C ALA A 445 -28.99 -13.38 0.49
N SER A 446 -29.54 -13.91 -0.62
CA SER A 446 -30.07 -15.28 -0.66
C SER A 446 -29.00 -16.37 -0.47
N ALA A 447 -27.71 -16.03 -0.64
CA ALA A 447 -26.60 -16.93 -0.35
C ALA A 447 -26.22 -16.93 1.13
N ILE A 448 -26.69 -15.96 1.92
CA ILE A 448 -26.46 -15.88 3.36
C ILE A 448 -27.70 -16.42 4.08
N SER A 449 -27.54 -17.56 4.75
CA SER A 449 -28.60 -18.19 5.54
C SER A 449 -28.18 -18.29 7.00
N ALA A 450 -29.10 -18.03 7.92
CA ALA A 450 -28.84 -18.24 9.34
C ALA A 450 -28.52 -19.72 9.60
N SER A 451 -27.52 -19.97 10.45
CA SER A 451 -27.03 -21.30 10.78
C SER A 451 -26.56 -21.33 12.23
N THR A 452 -27.21 -22.15 13.05
CA THR A 452 -26.79 -22.35 14.44
C THR A 452 -25.48 -23.14 14.54
N SER A 453 -25.20 -24.03 13.58
CA SER A 453 -24.00 -24.87 13.59
C SER A 453 -22.73 -24.14 13.18
N SER A 454 -22.85 -22.97 12.54
CA SER A 454 -21.72 -22.17 12.05
C SER A 454 -21.74 -20.76 12.64
N ASP A 455 -22.52 -20.54 13.70
CA ASP A 455 -22.79 -19.23 14.32
C ASP A 455 -23.01 -18.10 13.30
N VAL A 456 -23.92 -18.33 12.35
CA VAL A 456 -24.36 -17.32 11.39
C VAL A 456 -25.72 -16.81 11.79
N THR A 457 -25.80 -15.52 12.09
CA THR A 457 -27.07 -14.83 12.36
C THR A 457 -27.37 -13.82 11.27
N VAL A 458 -28.64 -13.65 10.96
CA VAL A 458 -29.12 -12.68 9.97
C VAL A 458 -30.28 -11.92 10.57
N THR A 459 -30.16 -10.59 10.61
CA THR A 459 -31.22 -9.70 11.06
C THR A 459 -31.49 -8.62 9.99
N GLY A 460 -32.69 -8.04 10.03
CA GLY A 460 -33.13 -7.10 8.98
C GLY A 460 -33.54 -7.82 7.69
N THR A 461 -33.79 -7.05 6.64
CA THR A 461 -34.19 -7.57 5.33
C THR A 461 -33.65 -6.64 4.24
N PRO A 462 -32.99 -7.17 3.19
CA PRO A 462 -32.52 -6.35 2.08
C PRO A 462 -33.71 -5.68 1.38
N GLY A 463 -33.58 -4.41 1.04
CA GLY A 463 -34.58 -3.73 0.21
C GLY A 463 -34.25 -3.80 -1.28
N THR A 464 -34.78 -2.83 -2.02
CA THR A 464 -34.71 -2.76 -3.49
C THR A 464 -34.12 -1.45 -4.00
N SER A 465 -33.37 -0.74 -3.14
CA SER A 465 -32.77 0.54 -3.51
C SER A 465 -31.84 0.39 -4.71
N THR A 466 -31.81 1.42 -5.55
CA THR A 466 -30.88 1.48 -6.69
C THR A 466 -29.43 1.34 -6.19
N PRO A 467 -28.57 0.58 -6.88
CA PRO A 467 -27.15 0.51 -6.56
C PRO A 467 -26.48 1.89 -6.67
N VAL A 468 -25.35 2.08 -5.98
CA VAL A 468 -24.48 3.26 -6.19
C VAL A 468 -24.12 3.41 -7.67
N ASP A 469 -24.24 4.63 -8.19
CA ASP A 469 -23.84 4.92 -9.56
C ASP A 469 -22.31 4.94 -9.70
N CYS A 470 -21.77 4.02 -10.50
CA CYS A 470 -20.35 3.89 -10.78
C CYS A 470 -19.94 4.33 -12.19
N SER A 471 -20.86 4.96 -12.95
CA SER A 471 -20.64 5.34 -14.35
C SER A 471 -19.40 6.23 -14.56
N ASN A 472 -19.06 7.06 -13.58
CA ASN A 472 -17.91 7.98 -13.62
C ASN A 472 -16.85 7.70 -12.55
N ALA A 473 -16.92 6.56 -11.85
CA ALA A 473 -16.04 6.27 -10.73
C ALA A 473 -14.60 5.93 -11.15
N PHE A 474 -14.43 5.29 -12.31
CA PHE A 474 -13.13 4.79 -12.78
C PHE A 474 -12.46 5.78 -13.73
N VAL A 475 -11.28 6.26 -13.34
CA VAL A 475 -10.48 7.21 -14.12
C VAL A 475 -9.11 6.61 -14.46
N PRO A 476 -8.49 6.92 -15.61
CA PRO A 476 -7.15 6.40 -15.95
C PRO A 476 -6.04 6.95 -15.05
N LEU A 477 -5.01 6.14 -14.76
CA LEU A 477 -3.78 6.60 -14.11
C LEU A 477 -2.82 7.25 -15.12
N SER A 478 -3.28 8.30 -15.81
CA SER A 478 -2.56 8.91 -16.95
C SER A 478 -1.36 9.79 -16.58
N SER A 479 -1.07 9.95 -15.28
CA SER A 479 -0.35 11.13 -14.78
C SER A 479 0.95 10.83 -14.02
N VAL A 480 1.37 9.56 -13.96
CA VAL A 480 2.70 9.18 -13.45
C VAL A 480 3.73 9.20 -14.58
N LEU A 481 3.33 8.81 -15.79
CA LEU A 481 4.04 9.10 -17.04
C LEU A 481 2.99 9.42 -18.10
N ALA A 482 3.20 10.45 -18.94
CA ALA A 482 2.22 10.89 -19.94
C ALA A 482 1.82 9.78 -20.93
N SER A 483 2.64 8.74 -21.05
CA SER A 483 2.42 7.54 -21.86
C SER A 483 2.11 6.28 -21.05
N SER A 484 1.98 6.36 -19.73
CA SER A 484 1.57 5.23 -18.89
C SER A 484 0.06 5.31 -18.73
N PRO A 485 -0.70 4.47 -19.46
CA PRO A 485 -2.14 4.43 -19.28
C PRO A 485 -2.55 3.74 -17.96
N ILE A 486 -1.63 2.99 -17.34
CA ILE A 486 -1.97 1.61 -16.92
C ILE A 486 -2.68 0.87 -18.07
#